data_AF-A0A527GDG5-F1
#
_entry.id   AF-A0A527GDG5-F1
#
_cell.length_a   1.000
_cell.length_b   1.000
_cell.length_c   1.000
_cell.angle_alpha   90.00
_cell.angle_beta   90.00
_cell.angle_gamma   90.00
#
_symmetry.space_group_name_H-M   'P 1'
#
loop_
_entity.id
_entity.type
_entity.pdbx_description
1 polymer ?
#
loop_
_entity_poly.entity_id
_entity_poly.type
_entity_poly.pdbx_seq_one_letter_code
_entity_poly.pdbx_strand_id
1 'polypeptide(L)'
;FVLHDGTYANLESIEDVFSIGLNRAVSVIAEKQLKGKGGRNGGTAAALKELGDHPDGGGKIVVRDGKYGPYVNFGKVNATLPKGKDPQSVTIEDALALIAEKEAKGGGGKKPFRKAAAAKAPATKKVAAKKPAAKKPAAKKKG
;
A
#
# COMPACT_ATOMS: atom_id res chain seq x y z
N PHE A 1 -14.90 -4.16 7.41
CA PHE A 1 -14.80 -2.75 6.94
C PHE A 1 -16.20 -2.31 6.57
N VAL A 2 -16.48 -1.01 6.60
CA VAL A 2 -17.72 -0.42 6.09
C VAL A 2 -17.42 0.20 4.73
N LEU A 3 -18.30 -0.02 3.76
CA LEU A 3 -18.22 0.57 2.43
C LEU A 3 -19.44 1.45 2.19
N HIS A 4 -19.20 2.71 1.82
CA HIS A 4 -20.24 3.65 1.42
C HIS A 4 -19.66 4.64 0.40
N ASP A 5 -20.38 4.90 -0.70
CA ASP A 5 -19.95 5.81 -1.78
C ASP A 5 -18.49 5.61 -2.23
N GLY A 6 -18.07 4.35 -2.39
CA GLY A 6 -16.71 4.00 -2.79
C GLY A 6 -15.63 4.26 -1.74
N THR A 7 -16.00 4.70 -0.53
CA THR A 7 -15.08 4.86 0.61
C THR A 7 -15.08 3.60 1.47
N TYR A 8 -13.90 3.01 1.65
CA TYR A 8 -13.68 1.84 2.49
C TYR A 8 -13.07 2.26 3.83
N ALA A 9 -13.84 2.10 4.90
CA ALA A 9 -13.38 2.40 6.26
C ALA A 9 -13.17 1.09 7.04
N ASN A 10 -11.94 0.84 7.49
CA ASN A 10 -11.61 -0.37 8.25
C ASN A 10 -12.21 -0.29 9.65
N LEU A 11 -12.69 -1.42 10.14
CA LEU A 11 -13.11 -1.59 11.53
C LEU A 11 -11.89 -1.95 12.38
N GLU A 12 -11.93 -1.62 13.68
CA GLU A 12 -10.80 -1.82 14.59
C GLU A 12 -10.72 -3.27 15.08
N SER A 13 -11.88 -3.89 15.28
CA SER A 13 -12.00 -5.27 15.74
C SER A 13 -12.96 -6.10 14.88
N ILE A 14 -12.95 -7.41 15.10
CA ILE A 14 -13.90 -8.34 14.47
C ILE A 14 -15.31 -8.13 15.05
N GLU A 15 -15.41 -7.87 16.35
CA GLU A 15 -16.66 -7.65 17.09
C GLU A 15 -17.44 -6.44 16.56
N ASP A 16 -16.75 -5.40 16.07
CA ASP A 16 -17.38 -4.26 15.42
C ASP A 16 -18.21 -4.70 14.20
N VAL A 17 -17.84 -5.80 13.51
CA VAL A 17 -18.60 -6.30 12.35
C VAL A 17 -20.02 -6.71 12.77
N PHE A 18 -20.17 -7.23 13.99
CA PHE A 18 -21.44 -7.74 14.50
C PHE A 18 -22.24 -6.70 15.29
N SER A 19 -21.60 -5.62 15.76
CA SER A 19 -22.20 -4.67 16.70
C SER A 19 -22.26 -3.23 16.20
N ILE A 20 -21.66 -2.91 15.05
CA ILE A 20 -21.63 -1.54 14.55
C ILE A 20 -23.02 -1.04 14.16
N GLY A 21 -23.47 0.03 14.81
CA GLY A 21 -24.68 0.76 14.45
C GLY A 21 -24.45 1.83 13.38
N LEU A 22 -25.55 2.35 12.81
CA LEU A 22 -25.53 3.37 11.76
C LEU A 22 -24.64 4.57 12.11
N ASN A 23 -24.81 5.13 13.31
CA ASN A 23 -24.09 6.32 13.74
C ASN A 23 -22.57 6.09 13.75
N ARG A 24 -22.13 4.94 14.30
CA ARG A 24 -20.71 4.60 14.33
C ARG A 24 -20.16 4.31 12.93
N ALA A 25 -20.95 3.66 12.07
CA ALA A 25 -20.57 3.42 10.68
C ALA A 25 -20.35 4.73 9.91
N VAL A 26 -21.26 5.70 10.06
CA VAL A 26 -21.13 7.04 9.46
C VAL A 26 -19.89 7.77 9.98
N SER A 27 -19.64 7.75 11.29
CA SER A 27 -18.44 8.36 11.87
C SER A 27 -17.15 7.73 11.32
N VAL A 28 -17.07 6.40 11.25
CA VAL A 28 -15.89 5.67 10.76
C VAL A 28 -15.64 5.96 9.27
N ILE A 29 -16.70 6.10 8.48
CA ILE A 29 -16.60 6.54 7.09
C ILE A 29 -16.12 7.99 7.00
N ALA A 30 -16.71 8.91 7.77
CA ALA A 30 -16.34 10.33 7.76
C ALA A 30 -14.86 10.51 8.14
N GLU A 31 -14.39 9.82 9.19
CA GLU A 31 -12.97 9.81 9.55
C GLU A 31 -12.06 9.32 8.42
N LYS A 32 -12.49 8.29 7.70
CA LYS A 32 -11.73 7.76 6.56
C LYS A 32 -11.67 8.77 5.42
N GLN A 33 -12.76 9.47 5.14
CA GLN A 33 -12.81 10.52 4.12
C GLN A 33 -11.88 11.68 4.50
N LEU A 34 -11.90 12.12 5.76
CA LEU A 34 -11.03 13.17 6.28
C LEU A 34 -9.54 12.80 6.21
N LYS A 35 -9.20 11.55 6.55
CA LYS A 35 -7.81 11.02 6.47
C LYS A 35 -7.35 10.78 5.01
N GLY A 36 -8.23 11.02 4.03
CA GLY A 36 -7.97 10.86 2.60
C GLY A 36 -7.76 9.42 2.14
N LYS A 37 -7.66 9.23 0.82
CA LYS A 37 -7.37 7.93 0.15
C LYS A 37 -6.06 7.28 0.59
N GLY A 38 -5.27 7.96 1.41
CA GLY A 38 -3.92 7.59 1.83
C GLY A 38 -3.77 7.06 3.25
N GLY A 39 -4.86 6.74 3.97
CA GLY A 39 -4.78 6.30 5.37
C GLY A 39 -3.70 5.24 5.67
N ARG A 40 -2.98 5.46 6.78
CA ARG A 40 -1.80 4.74 7.34
C ARG A 40 -0.60 4.52 6.39
N ASN A 41 -0.80 4.13 5.12
CA ASN A 41 0.28 3.62 4.26
C ASN A 41 0.30 4.15 2.81
N GLY A 42 -0.57 5.10 2.40
CA GLY A 42 -0.74 5.41 0.98
C GLY A 42 -0.97 6.89 0.61
N GLY A 43 -0.80 7.81 1.54
CA GLY A 43 -0.96 9.24 1.30
C GLY A 43 0.27 9.85 0.64
N THR A 44 0.10 11.00 -0.01
CA THR A 44 1.22 11.85 -0.40
C THR A 44 2.06 12.12 0.84
N ALA A 45 3.33 11.77 0.80
CA ALA A 45 4.19 11.83 1.98
C ALA A 45 4.35 13.29 2.46
N ALA A 46 4.58 13.50 3.76
CA ALA A 46 4.66 14.83 4.35
C ALA A 46 5.75 15.66 3.67
N ALA A 47 5.43 16.89 3.27
CA ALA A 47 6.40 17.81 2.69
C ALA A 47 7.32 18.34 3.80
N LEU A 48 8.63 18.12 3.62
CA LEU A 48 9.67 18.58 4.54
C LEU A 48 10.20 19.95 4.12
N LYS A 49 10.40 20.17 2.82
CA LYS A 49 10.96 21.41 2.28
C LYS A 49 10.52 21.61 0.83
N GLU A 50 10.04 22.79 0.49
CA GLU A 50 9.80 23.20 -0.89
C GLU A 50 11.05 23.91 -1.42
N LEU A 51 11.57 23.45 -2.56
CA LEU A 51 12.78 23.99 -3.16
C LEU A 51 12.49 25.01 -4.26
N GLY A 52 11.25 25.09 -4.74
CA GLY A 52 10.83 26.02 -5.81
C GLY A 52 10.46 25.29 -7.09
N ASP A 53 10.43 26.01 -8.22
CA ASP A 53 10.02 25.49 -9.51
C ASP A 53 11.22 24.95 -10.31
N HIS A 54 11.01 23.87 -11.07
CA HIS A 54 12.05 23.28 -11.91
C HIS A 54 12.35 24.19 -13.12
N PRO A 55 13.63 24.41 -13.50
CA PRO A 55 14.01 25.31 -14.59
C PRO A 55 13.41 24.91 -15.96
N ASP A 56 13.25 23.61 -16.20
CA ASP A 56 12.61 23.09 -17.42
C ASP A 56 11.06 23.15 -17.39
N GLY A 57 10.47 23.81 -16.38
CA GLY A 57 9.03 23.84 -16.15
C GLY A 57 8.50 22.53 -15.53
N GLY A 58 7.18 22.35 -15.48
CA GLY A 58 6.57 21.08 -15.01
C GLY A 58 6.23 21.01 -13.51
N GLY A 59 6.47 22.10 -12.76
CA GLY A 59 5.97 22.29 -11.39
C GLY A 59 7.05 22.40 -10.33
N LYS A 60 6.62 22.27 -9.07
CA LYS A 60 7.47 22.46 -7.89
C LYS A 60 8.27 21.21 -7.53
N ILE A 61 9.50 21.43 -7.11
CA ILE A 61 10.40 20.47 -6.49
C ILE A 61 10.17 20.51 -4.98
N VAL A 62 9.82 19.37 -4.40
CA VAL A 62 9.50 19.25 -2.97
C VAL A 62 10.23 18.06 -2.37
N VAL A 63 10.96 18.27 -1.28
CA VAL A 63 11.53 17.20 -0.45
C VAL A 63 10.43 16.69 0.48
N ARG A 64 10.22 15.37 0.51
CA ARG A 64 9.18 14.71 1.30
C ARG A 64 9.74 13.56 2.14
N ASP A 65 9.10 13.29 3.27
CA ASP A 65 9.44 12.15 4.14
C ASP A 65 8.63 10.91 3.75
N GLY A 66 9.25 10.00 3.00
CA GLY A 66 8.60 8.80 2.47
C GLY A 66 8.85 7.54 3.29
N LYS A 67 8.08 6.49 3.00
CA LYS A 67 8.23 5.16 3.61
C LYS A 67 9.66 4.59 3.52
N TYR A 68 10.38 4.89 2.43
CA TYR A 68 11.74 4.39 2.18
C TYR A 68 12.82 5.40 2.58
N GLY A 69 12.43 6.46 3.29
CA GLY A 69 13.25 7.60 3.64
C GLY A 69 12.96 8.83 2.78
N PRO A 70 13.68 9.93 3.04
CA PRO A 70 13.48 11.20 2.38
C PRO A 70 13.75 11.14 0.88
N TYR A 71 12.94 11.84 0.10
CA TYR A 71 13.08 11.90 -1.35
C TYR A 71 12.67 13.27 -1.90
N VAL A 72 13.28 13.64 -3.02
CA VAL A 72 12.84 14.76 -3.87
C VAL A 72 11.70 14.28 -4.76
N ASN A 73 10.59 15.00 -4.76
CA ASN A 73 9.49 14.82 -5.69
C ASN A 73 9.46 15.98 -6.69
N PHE A 74 9.32 15.64 -7.96
CA PHE A 74 9.04 16.57 -9.05
C PHE A 74 8.03 15.91 -9.99
N GLY A 75 6.77 16.32 -9.91
CA GLY A 75 5.67 15.72 -10.65
C GLY A 75 5.58 14.19 -10.45
N LYS A 76 5.90 13.44 -11.50
CA LYS A 76 5.88 11.95 -11.51
C LYS A 76 7.22 11.33 -11.08
N VAL A 77 8.28 12.12 -11.01
CA VAL A 77 9.63 11.66 -10.66
C VAL A 77 9.82 11.73 -9.16
N ASN A 78 10.37 10.64 -8.60
CA ASN A 78 10.70 10.53 -7.19
C ASN A 78 12.16 10.08 -7.06
N ALA A 79 13.02 10.96 -6.55
CA ALA A 79 14.44 10.73 -6.37
C ALA A 79 14.80 10.63 -4.89
N THR A 80 15.07 9.41 -4.42
CA THR A 80 15.48 9.16 -3.03
C THR A 80 16.81 9.85 -2.72
N LEU A 81 16.88 10.50 -1.55
CA LEU A 81 18.12 11.11 -1.08
C LEU A 81 19.15 10.01 -0.72
N PRO A 82 20.45 10.30 -0.85
CA PRO A 82 21.51 9.46 -0.31
C PRO A 82 21.34 9.23 1.20
N LYS A 83 21.74 8.05 1.68
CA LYS A 83 21.69 7.72 3.12
C LYS A 83 22.54 8.70 3.92
N GLY A 84 21.97 9.28 4.97
CA GLY A 84 22.66 10.24 5.85
C GLY A 84 22.65 11.70 5.38
N LYS A 85 22.10 12.00 4.20
CA LYS A 85 21.89 13.40 3.78
C LYS A 85 20.67 13.97 4.50
N ASP A 86 20.84 15.13 5.14
CA ASP A 86 19.75 15.81 5.84
C ASP A 86 18.77 16.43 4.82
N PRO A 87 17.47 16.10 4.88
CA PRO A 87 16.45 16.64 3.99
C PRO A 87 16.34 18.17 3.99
N GLN A 88 16.66 18.82 5.12
CA GLN A 88 16.56 20.27 5.23
C GLN A 88 17.74 20.99 4.55
N SER A 89 18.90 20.34 4.48
CA SER A 89 20.10 20.87 3.82
C SER A 89 20.10 20.77 2.29
N VAL A 90 19.15 20.02 1.69
CA VAL A 90 19.10 19.84 0.24
C VAL A 90 18.87 21.18 -0.49
N THR A 91 19.67 21.43 -1.52
CA THR A 91 19.57 22.59 -2.40
C THR A 91 18.83 22.25 -3.69
N ILE A 92 18.44 23.28 -4.47
CA ILE A 92 17.83 23.10 -5.79
C ILE A 92 18.78 22.33 -6.71
N GLU A 93 20.05 22.71 -6.76
CA GLU A 93 21.06 22.08 -7.63
C GLU A 93 21.22 20.58 -7.37
N ASP A 94 21.30 20.20 -6.09
CA ASP A 94 21.32 18.80 -5.68
C ASP A 94 20.07 18.03 -6.12
N ALA A 95 18.91 18.68 -5.97
CA ALA A 95 17.64 18.08 -6.35
C ALA A 95 17.53 17.86 -7.86
N LEU A 96 17.98 18.82 -8.67
CA LEU A 96 18.03 18.72 -10.14
C LEU A 96 18.93 17.55 -10.58
N ALA A 97 20.11 17.42 -9.98
CA ALA A 97 21.03 16.31 -10.28
C ALA A 97 20.39 14.95 -9.98
N LEU A 98 19.72 14.81 -8.82
CA LEU A 98 19.03 13.58 -8.43
C LEU A 98 17.82 13.27 -9.32
N ILE A 99 17.08 14.29 -9.77
CA ILE A 99 15.96 14.14 -10.71
C ILE A 99 16.49 13.65 -12.06
N ALA A 100 17.49 14.33 -12.63
CA ALA A 100 18.08 13.95 -13.91
C ALA A 100 18.64 12.52 -13.90
N GLU A 101 19.32 12.12 -12.82
CA GLU A 101 19.81 10.75 -12.67
C GLU A 101 18.67 9.71 -12.63
N LYS A 102 17.55 10.04 -11.96
CA LYS A 102 16.37 9.16 -11.93
C LYS A 102 15.66 9.09 -13.26
N GLU A 103 15.55 10.20 -13.98
CA GLU A 103 14.95 10.23 -15.31
C GLU A 103 15.77 9.39 -16.30
N ALA A 104 17.10 9.55 -16.29
CA ALA A 104 18.02 8.74 -17.08
C ALA A 104 17.92 7.24 -16.77
N LYS A 105 17.65 6.88 -15.50
CA LYS A 105 17.44 5.48 -15.06
C LYS A 105 16.02 4.95 -15.30
N GLY A 106 15.17 5.68 -16.03
CA GLY A 106 13.80 5.27 -16.39
C GLY A 106 12.75 5.78 -15.40
N GLY A 107 12.77 7.09 -15.14
CA GLY A 107 12.00 7.78 -14.10
C GLY A 107 10.56 7.31 -13.89
N GLY A 108 10.19 7.13 -12.61
CA GLY A 108 8.81 7.17 -12.11
C GLY A 108 7.88 6.00 -12.47
N GLY A 109 8.19 5.20 -13.48
CA GLY A 109 7.41 4.03 -13.85
C GLY A 109 7.86 2.82 -13.06
N LYS A 110 7.00 2.25 -12.21
CA LYS A 110 7.12 0.83 -11.87
C LYS A 110 7.29 0.11 -13.20
N LYS A 111 8.47 -0.47 -13.48
CA LYS A 111 8.59 -1.50 -14.52
C LYS A 111 7.44 -2.46 -14.24
N PRO A 112 6.49 -2.68 -15.17
CA PRO A 112 5.49 -3.68 -14.94
C PRO A 112 6.29 -4.96 -14.75
N PHE A 113 6.27 -5.50 -13.54
CA PHE A 113 6.59 -6.89 -13.37
C PHE A 113 5.54 -7.58 -14.22
N ARG A 114 5.87 -7.84 -15.50
CA ARG A 114 5.19 -8.81 -16.33
C ARG A 114 5.41 -10.12 -15.58
N LYS A 115 4.57 -10.38 -14.57
CA LYS A 115 4.31 -11.74 -14.14
C LYS A 115 3.71 -12.35 -15.38
N ALA A 116 4.53 -13.10 -16.11
CA ALA A 116 4.08 -13.93 -17.20
C ALA A 116 2.77 -14.58 -16.76
N ALA A 117 1.74 -14.37 -17.56
CA ALA A 117 0.49 -15.09 -17.46
C ALA A 117 0.81 -16.57 -17.70
N ALA A 118 1.23 -17.28 -16.66
CA ALA A 118 1.05 -18.71 -16.60
C ALA A 118 -0.43 -18.91 -16.27
N ALA A 119 -1.22 -19.09 -17.33
CA ALA A 119 -2.59 -19.54 -17.27
C ALA A 119 -2.68 -20.74 -16.32
N LYS A 120 -3.18 -20.51 -15.10
CA LYS A 120 -3.67 -21.61 -14.29
C LYS A 120 -5.05 -21.96 -14.82
N ALA A 121 -5.07 -23.01 -15.63
CA ALA A 121 -6.27 -23.75 -16.00
C ALA A 121 -7.12 -24.06 -14.75
N PRO A 122 -8.45 -24.05 -14.84
CA PRO A 122 -9.32 -24.38 -13.72
C PRO A 122 -9.15 -25.87 -13.40
N ALA A 123 -8.50 -26.19 -12.28
CA ALA A 123 -8.45 -27.54 -11.76
C ALA A 123 -9.80 -27.88 -11.12
N THR A 124 -10.73 -28.38 -11.92
CA THR A 124 -11.89 -29.15 -11.47
C THR A 124 -11.41 -30.49 -10.93
N LYS A 125 -11.22 -30.64 -9.62
CA LYS A 125 -11.19 -31.96 -8.98
C LYS A 125 -11.97 -32.00 -7.67
N LYS A 126 -13.21 -32.45 -7.84
CA LYS A 126 -13.79 -33.63 -7.17
C LYS A 126 -13.96 -33.52 -5.65
N VAL A 127 -15.19 -33.16 -5.29
CA VAL A 127 -15.83 -33.49 -4.01
C VAL A 127 -15.63 -34.98 -3.72
N ALA A 128 -14.79 -35.30 -2.75
CA ALA A 128 -14.67 -36.64 -2.18
C ALA A 128 -15.56 -36.71 -0.94
N ALA A 129 -16.75 -37.27 -1.12
CA ALA A 129 -17.67 -37.63 -0.05
C ALA A 129 -16.97 -38.56 0.96
N LYS A 130 -16.87 -38.14 2.22
CA LYS A 130 -16.61 -39.04 3.35
C LYS A 130 -17.95 -39.51 3.92
N LYS A 131 -18.37 -40.70 3.50
CA LYS A 131 -19.45 -41.51 4.11
C LYS A 131 -18.88 -42.25 5.35
N PRO A 132 -19.66 -42.49 6.42
CA PRO A 132 -19.15 -42.62 7.79
C PRO A 132 -18.71 -44.04 8.15
N ALA A 133 -17.70 -44.16 9.03
CA ALA A 133 -17.25 -45.44 9.56
C ALA A 133 -18.11 -45.87 10.77
N ALA A 134 -18.81 -47.00 10.60
CA ALA A 134 -19.57 -47.70 11.63
C ALA A 134 -18.69 -48.67 12.44
N LYS A 135 -19.25 -49.12 13.57
CA LYS A 135 -18.64 -49.71 14.78
C LYS A 135 -18.29 -51.22 14.72
N LYS A 136 -17.36 -51.60 15.63
CA LYS A 136 -17.21 -52.86 16.44
C LYS A 136 -16.67 -54.14 15.72
N PRO A 137 -16.13 -55.17 16.45
CA PRO A 137 -15.97 -55.33 17.91
C PRO A 137 -14.61 -55.87 18.47
N ALA A 138 -14.55 -55.90 19.80
CA ALA A 138 -13.47 -56.36 20.69
C ALA A 138 -13.26 -57.89 20.73
N ALA A 139 -12.04 -58.35 21.10
CA ALA A 139 -11.76 -59.23 22.26
C ALA A 139 -10.34 -59.85 22.27
N LYS A 140 -9.65 -59.72 23.43
CA LYS A 140 -8.81 -60.68 24.22
C LYS A 140 -7.66 -61.47 23.51
N LYS A 141 -6.49 -61.73 24.09
CA LYS A 141 -6.12 -62.01 25.50
C LYS A 141 -4.58 -62.08 25.69
N LYS A 142 -4.16 -61.89 26.95
CA LYS A 142 -3.04 -62.48 27.73
C LYS A 142 -1.60 -62.01 27.50
N GLY A 143 -1.03 -61.56 28.63
CA GLY A 143 0.37 -61.42 29.00
C GLY A 143 0.36 -61.00 30.46
#